data_AF-A0A7W0ANZ8-F1
#
_entry.id   AF-A0A7W0ANZ8-F1
#
_cell.length_a   1.000
_cell.length_b   1.000
_cell.length_c   1.000
_cell.angle_alpha   90.00
_cell.angle_beta   90.00
_cell.angle_gamma   90.00
#
_symmetry.space_group_name_H-M   'P 1'
#
loop_
_entity.id
_entity.type
_entity.pdbx_description
1 polymer ?
#
loop_
_entity_poly.entity_id
_entity_poly.type
_entity_poly.pdbx_seq_one_letter_code
_entity_poly.pdbx_strand_id
1 'polypeptide(L)'
;MGARELLEDLGSGDEAVSHRAFLMLGGCGRGEREWVPDLIAGTEQEHHFVRFSAAVALGRIGRDAAEAVPALVAMLSDSAFGNRQAAAGALAEIGPPAIEAAVPALVDVLGSDDSHFVRQSAVNALGRLAVFDADVVPAVAAGLDDPHEWVRGEAATQLGVLGGRAEQALPALARLLERDGEAEHVRSQAMAALETIGGGAPALRLDEPYHSLSEAADIGRFSEADLPGEVRARLDEEDFGAALDLLEEGGTGDQDSMFWLYMFTGAREFELPEAGRYYERYLETSGLGGFQREMEAAVYSNRTVVQGMRRIVRYCAKVNPDPRWKAFYKLDVEDDLRRLQGWLEGVLTDEPPPAAITGLWFGLVNLDRDGNQTLDMYIAGERHQSDPTAQVIGGSWQPRRAYANSHVLDRIAEATSLHDGGPLGDAEYRLGLTYGGLAVRWLAAAVDSDLLLGGAPQRVMQVGFDEGDWIPIGTLTREGLAFHKT
;
A
#
# COMPACT_ATOMS: atom_id res chain seq x y z
N MET A 1 -8.64 14.29 26.22
CA MET A 1 -7.44 13.88 25.48
C MET A 1 -7.26 14.88 24.36
N GLY A 2 -6.11 15.55 24.29
CA GLY A 2 -5.83 16.53 23.24
C GLY A 2 -4.93 15.94 22.14
N ALA A 3 -4.82 16.60 21.00
CA ALA A 3 -3.97 16.13 19.89
C ALA A 3 -2.53 15.82 20.30
N ARG A 4 -1.92 16.68 21.12
CA ARG A 4 -0.56 16.44 21.61
C ARG A 4 -0.39 15.10 22.33
N GLU A 5 -1.32 14.76 23.21
CA GLU A 5 -1.28 13.50 23.99
C GLU A 5 -1.43 12.29 23.05
N LEU A 6 -2.31 12.39 22.05
CA LEU A 6 -2.49 11.36 21.03
C LEU A 6 -1.24 11.20 20.15
N LEU A 7 -0.56 12.29 19.79
CA LEU A 7 0.68 12.24 19.01
C LEU A 7 1.84 11.63 19.81
N GLU A 8 1.92 11.91 21.11
CA GLU A 8 2.88 11.28 22.02
C GLU A 8 2.60 9.77 22.16
N ASP A 9 1.33 9.39 22.31
CA ASP A 9 0.87 8.00 22.38
C ASP A 9 1.18 7.19 21.11
N LEU A 10 1.04 7.80 19.93
CA LEU A 10 1.43 7.22 18.63
C LEU A 10 2.92 6.88 18.54
N GLY A 11 3.77 7.65 19.21
CA GLY A 11 5.22 7.47 19.23
C GLY A 11 5.72 6.60 20.38
N SER A 12 4.82 6.07 21.22
CA SER A 12 5.16 5.40 22.48
C SER A 12 5.82 4.02 22.31
N GLY A 13 5.66 3.40 21.13
CA GLY A 13 6.11 2.03 20.85
C GLY A 13 5.22 0.94 21.46
N ASP A 14 4.16 1.31 22.19
CA ASP A 14 3.11 0.37 22.62
C ASP A 14 2.03 0.29 21.53
N GLU A 15 1.83 -0.92 20.99
CA GLU A 15 0.95 -1.17 19.85
C GLU A 15 -0.52 -0.82 20.15
N ALA A 16 -1.02 -1.13 21.36
CA ALA A 16 -2.41 -0.90 21.72
C ALA A 16 -2.69 0.59 21.97
N VAL A 17 -1.72 1.28 22.58
CA VAL A 17 -1.78 2.73 22.80
C VAL A 17 -1.67 3.49 21.47
N SER A 18 -0.71 3.09 20.62
CA SER A 18 -0.51 3.68 19.29
C SER A 18 -1.72 3.47 18.39
N HIS A 19 -2.32 2.28 18.39
CA HIS A 19 -3.51 1.99 17.60
C HIS A 19 -4.72 2.83 18.04
N ARG A 20 -4.94 2.96 19.35
CA ARG A 20 -6.00 3.83 19.89
C ARG A 20 -5.79 5.28 19.46
N ALA A 21 -4.56 5.78 19.59
CA ALA A 21 -4.24 7.14 19.23
C ALA A 21 -4.41 7.39 17.71
N PHE A 22 -4.05 6.41 16.88
CA PHE A 22 -4.30 6.43 15.45
C PHE A 22 -5.79 6.56 15.13
N LEU A 23 -6.65 5.75 15.75
CA LEU A 23 -8.09 5.80 15.52
C LEU A 23 -8.71 7.13 15.93
N MET A 24 -8.21 7.74 17.02
CA MET A 24 -8.66 9.03 17.54
C MET A 24 -8.17 10.23 16.72
N LEU A 25 -7.06 10.08 15.98
CA LEU A 25 -6.53 11.10 15.04
C LEU A 25 -7.07 10.93 13.61
N GLY A 26 -7.35 9.69 13.18
CA GLY A 26 -8.53 9.40 12.36
C GLY A 26 -9.78 9.89 13.12
N GLY A 27 -11.03 9.79 12.70
CA GLY A 27 -12.14 10.41 13.47
C GLY A 27 -12.14 11.94 13.67
N CYS A 28 -10.99 12.63 13.61
CA CYS A 28 -10.89 14.09 13.59
C CYS A 28 -11.68 14.63 12.40
N GLY A 29 -12.32 15.78 12.60
CA GLY A 29 -13.03 16.52 11.59
C GLY A 29 -12.94 18.02 11.85
N ARG A 30 -13.92 18.77 11.34
CA ARG A 30 -13.93 20.24 11.46
C ARG A 30 -14.06 20.75 12.91
N GLY A 31 -14.50 19.90 13.84
CA GLY A 31 -14.69 20.26 15.25
C GLY A 31 -13.38 20.46 16.00
N GLU A 32 -12.31 19.82 15.53
CA GLU A 32 -11.01 19.74 16.18
C GLU A 32 -10.03 20.82 15.67
N ARG A 33 -10.54 21.96 15.21
CA ARG A 33 -9.70 23.09 14.73
C ARG A 33 -8.66 23.54 15.77
N GLU A 34 -8.96 23.42 17.05
CA GLU A 34 -8.02 23.78 18.12
C GLU A 34 -6.79 22.85 18.19
N TRP A 35 -6.82 21.71 17.51
CA TRP A 35 -5.71 20.75 17.43
C TRP A 35 -4.68 21.11 16.36
N VAL A 36 -5.01 22.02 15.44
CA VAL A 36 -4.15 22.34 14.29
C VAL A 36 -2.71 22.71 14.69
N PRO A 37 -2.44 23.52 15.72
CA PRO A 37 -1.07 23.82 16.13
C PRO A 37 -0.27 22.58 16.58
N ASP A 38 -0.90 21.68 17.32
CA ASP A 38 -0.26 20.43 17.78
C ASP A 38 -0.04 19.46 16.62
N LEU A 39 -1.00 19.38 15.70
CA LEU A 39 -0.89 18.53 14.51
C LEU A 39 0.19 19.05 13.55
N ILE A 40 0.34 20.37 13.38
CA ILE A 40 1.47 20.96 12.64
C ILE A 40 2.79 20.49 13.26
N ALA A 41 2.95 20.60 14.59
CA ALA A 41 4.14 20.09 15.26
C ALA A 41 4.32 18.56 15.07
N GLY A 42 3.22 17.82 14.98
CA GLY A 42 3.20 16.39 14.66
C GLY A 42 3.79 16.05 13.29
N THR A 43 3.64 16.92 12.29
CA THR A 43 4.22 16.72 10.94
C THR A 43 5.75 16.84 10.92
N GLU A 44 6.38 17.31 11.99
CA GLU A 44 7.85 17.47 12.10
C GLU A 44 8.48 16.43 13.03
N GLN A 45 7.70 15.47 13.54
CA GLN A 45 8.19 14.46 14.48
C GLN A 45 9.11 13.43 13.84
N GLU A 46 10.02 12.85 14.63
CA GLU A 46 11.00 11.85 14.15
C GLU A 46 10.31 10.58 13.61
N HIS A 47 9.23 10.15 14.28
CA HIS A 47 8.52 8.93 13.92
C HIS A 47 7.58 9.15 12.72
N HIS A 48 7.82 8.43 11.63
CA HIS A 48 7.09 8.64 10.36
C HIS A 48 5.57 8.43 10.52
N PHE A 49 5.14 7.49 11.37
CA PHE A 49 3.72 7.23 11.62
C PHE A 49 3.00 8.37 12.35
N VAL A 50 3.74 9.14 13.16
CA VAL A 50 3.20 10.35 13.82
C VAL A 50 2.99 11.44 12.78
N ARG A 51 3.97 11.65 11.88
CA ARG A 51 3.84 12.60 10.77
C ARG A 51 2.68 12.26 9.84
N PHE A 52 2.54 10.98 9.48
CA PHE A 52 1.41 10.47 8.69
C PHE A 52 0.07 10.81 9.33
N SER A 53 -0.12 10.41 10.59
CA SER A 53 -1.38 10.58 11.32
C SER A 53 -1.73 12.06 11.50
N ALA A 54 -0.74 12.90 11.75
CA ALA A 54 -0.90 14.33 11.83
C ALA A 54 -1.40 14.93 10.50
N ALA A 55 -0.80 14.55 9.37
CA ALA A 55 -1.23 15.03 8.06
C ALA A 55 -2.66 14.58 7.71
N VAL A 56 -3.01 13.33 7.99
CA VAL A 56 -4.39 12.83 7.78
C VAL A 56 -5.39 13.62 8.63
N ALA A 57 -5.09 13.85 9.91
CA ALA A 57 -5.96 14.64 10.79
C ALA A 57 -6.14 16.08 10.30
N LEU A 58 -5.05 16.72 9.84
CA LEU A 58 -5.08 18.05 9.24
C LEU A 58 -5.95 18.11 7.98
N GLY A 59 -5.85 17.10 7.11
CA GLY A 59 -6.73 16.97 5.94
C GLY A 59 -8.20 16.91 6.32
N ARG A 60 -8.55 16.11 7.33
CA ARG A 60 -9.93 15.95 7.79
C ARG A 60 -10.52 17.19 8.47
N ILE A 61 -9.69 17.96 9.18
CA ILE A 61 -10.07 19.30 9.64
C ILE A 61 -10.37 20.19 8.42
N GLY A 62 -9.66 19.98 7.32
CA GLY A 62 -9.92 20.57 6.02
C GLY A 62 -9.58 22.05 6.00
N ARG A 63 -10.46 22.88 5.42
CA ARG A 63 -10.21 24.32 5.23
C ARG A 63 -9.80 25.08 6.51
N ASP A 64 -10.25 24.62 7.68
CA ASP A 64 -9.90 25.23 8.97
C ASP A 64 -8.43 24.98 9.39
N ALA A 65 -7.75 24.01 8.76
CA ALA A 65 -6.32 23.73 8.91
C ALA A 65 -5.45 24.46 7.86
N ALA A 66 -5.93 25.56 7.27
CA ALA A 66 -5.18 26.31 6.25
C ALA A 66 -3.78 26.77 6.72
N GLU A 67 -3.58 26.99 8.01
CA GLU A 67 -2.27 27.31 8.59
C GLU A 67 -1.25 26.17 8.49
N ALA A 68 -1.69 24.93 8.25
CA ALA A 68 -0.83 23.77 8.09
C ALA A 68 -0.28 23.59 6.66
N VAL A 69 -0.76 24.38 5.69
CA VAL A 69 -0.34 24.27 4.29
C VAL A 69 1.19 24.30 4.12
N PRO A 70 1.96 25.21 4.75
CA PRO A 70 3.41 25.21 4.60
C PRO A 70 4.09 23.93 5.12
N ALA A 71 3.60 23.37 6.23
CA ALA A 71 4.14 22.15 6.81
C ALA A 71 3.83 20.93 5.94
N LEU A 72 2.61 20.84 5.42
CA LEU A 72 2.21 19.78 4.49
C LEU A 72 2.96 19.88 3.14
N VAL A 73 3.21 21.09 2.64
CA VAL A 73 4.07 21.29 1.45
C VAL A 73 5.50 20.80 1.70
N ALA A 74 6.08 21.05 2.88
CA ALA A 74 7.40 20.51 3.22
C ALA A 74 7.38 18.97 3.32
N MET A 75 6.28 18.40 3.82
CA MET A 75 6.10 16.95 3.95
C MET A 75 5.93 16.22 2.60
N LEU A 76 5.72 16.95 1.49
CA LEU A 76 5.81 16.39 0.14
C LEU A 76 7.23 15.93 -0.22
N SER A 77 8.27 16.32 0.53
CA SER A 77 9.65 15.83 0.37
C SER A 77 10.06 14.82 1.45
N ASP A 78 9.10 14.23 2.18
CA ASP A 78 9.39 13.26 3.25
C ASP A 78 10.07 11.99 2.72
N SER A 79 10.97 11.40 3.51
CA SER A 79 11.65 10.16 3.16
C SER A 79 10.69 8.98 3.01
N ALA A 80 9.60 8.95 3.78
CA ALA A 80 8.57 7.92 3.69
C ALA A 80 7.53 8.28 2.62
N PHE A 81 7.33 7.42 1.63
CA PHE A 81 6.37 7.68 0.54
C PHE A 81 4.93 7.84 1.05
N GLY A 82 4.51 7.07 2.06
CA GLY A 82 3.18 7.19 2.67
C GLY A 82 2.93 8.57 3.29
N ASN A 83 3.96 9.23 3.82
CA ASN A 83 3.87 10.60 4.32
C ASN A 83 3.68 11.58 3.17
N ARG A 84 4.41 11.42 2.06
CA ARG A 84 4.23 12.25 0.86
C ARG A 84 2.82 12.13 0.30
N GLN A 85 2.24 10.93 0.27
CA GLN A 85 0.85 10.71 -0.15
C GLN A 85 -0.16 11.36 0.80
N ALA A 86 0.02 11.18 2.13
CA ALA A 86 -0.84 11.81 3.13
C ALA A 86 -0.79 13.34 3.03
N ALA A 87 0.38 13.92 2.79
CA ALA A 87 0.55 15.35 2.56
C ALA A 87 -0.22 15.82 1.32
N ALA A 88 -0.08 15.12 0.18
CA ALA A 88 -0.81 15.45 -1.04
C ALA A 88 -2.34 15.37 -0.84
N GLY A 89 -2.82 14.32 -0.18
CA GLY A 89 -4.24 14.17 0.16
C GLY A 89 -4.76 15.27 1.08
N ALA A 90 -4.01 15.60 2.14
CA ALA A 90 -4.37 16.65 3.08
C ALA A 90 -4.43 18.04 2.42
N LEU A 91 -3.48 18.37 1.53
CA LEU A 91 -3.50 19.62 0.77
C LEU A 91 -4.75 19.73 -0.12
N ALA A 92 -5.18 18.62 -0.73
CA ALA A 92 -6.40 18.57 -1.52
C ALA A 92 -7.67 18.73 -0.66
N GLU A 93 -7.70 18.15 0.54
CA GLU A 93 -8.82 18.27 1.48
C GLU A 93 -8.94 19.66 2.13
N ILE A 94 -7.81 20.33 2.36
CA ILE A 94 -7.78 21.76 2.76
C ILE A 94 -8.41 22.62 1.67
N GLY A 95 -8.15 22.30 0.40
CA GLY A 95 -8.81 22.89 -0.75
C GLY A 95 -8.27 24.29 -1.13
N PRO A 96 -9.13 25.29 -1.43
CA PRO A 96 -8.70 26.56 -2.01
C PRO A 96 -7.53 27.28 -1.33
N PRO A 97 -7.42 27.33 0.02
CA PRO A 97 -6.27 27.97 0.67
C PRO A 97 -4.92 27.33 0.36
N ALA A 98 -4.90 26.07 -0.08
CA ALA A 98 -3.68 25.36 -0.40
C ALA A 98 -3.16 25.66 -1.81
N ILE A 99 -4.00 26.13 -2.73
CA ILE A 99 -3.70 26.20 -4.17
C ILE A 99 -2.37 26.91 -4.48
N GLU A 100 -2.18 28.13 -3.94
CA GLU A 100 -1.01 28.96 -4.25
C GLU A 100 0.32 28.28 -3.89
N ALA A 101 0.37 27.59 -2.76
CA ALA A 101 1.59 26.93 -2.26
C ALA A 101 1.71 25.47 -2.71
N ALA A 102 0.59 24.75 -2.79
CA ALA A 102 0.56 23.32 -3.07
C ALA A 102 0.75 23.01 -4.56
N VAL A 103 0.15 23.78 -5.47
CA VAL A 103 0.17 23.43 -6.90
C VAL A 103 1.59 23.36 -7.47
N PRO A 104 2.50 24.33 -7.23
CA PRO A 104 3.88 24.22 -7.71
C PRO A 104 4.62 23.02 -7.11
N ALA A 105 4.40 22.72 -5.84
CA ALA A 105 5.04 21.58 -5.16
C ALA A 105 4.51 20.23 -5.64
N LEU A 106 3.20 20.10 -5.86
CA LEU A 106 2.59 18.89 -6.41
C LEU A 106 3.01 18.65 -7.87
N VAL A 107 3.22 19.72 -8.65
CA VAL A 107 3.80 19.62 -10.00
C VAL A 107 5.24 19.12 -9.95
N ASP A 108 6.03 19.59 -8.99
CA ASP A 108 7.40 19.11 -8.79
C ASP A 108 7.41 17.62 -8.40
N VAL A 109 6.54 17.20 -7.48
CA VAL A 109 6.36 15.79 -7.10
C VAL A 109 5.97 14.94 -8.32
N LEU A 110 5.00 15.39 -9.11
CA LEU A 110 4.61 14.72 -10.36
C LEU A 110 5.78 14.61 -11.36
N GLY A 111 6.70 15.56 -11.39
CA GLY A 111 7.83 15.57 -12.31
C GLY A 111 9.07 14.81 -11.83
N SER A 112 9.21 14.58 -10.52
CA SER A 112 10.49 14.19 -9.92
C SER A 112 10.43 13.07 -8.88
N ASP A 113 9.26 12.68 -8.37
CA ASP A 113 9.17 11.62 -7.37
C ASP A 113 9.40 10.24 -7.99
N ASP A 114 10.26 9.43 -7.36
CA ASP A 114 10.59 8.08 -7.84
C ASP A 114 9.39 7.13 -7.77
N SER A 115 8.48 7.32 -6.82
CA SER A 115 7.31 6.44 -6.62
C SER A 115 6.13 6.87 -7.47
N HIS A 116 5.70 5.99 -8.37
CA HIS A 116 4.50 6.24 -9.18
C HIS A 116 3.23 6.39 -8.34
N PHE A 117 3.15 5.77 -7.15
CA PHE A 117 2.03 5.96 -6.22
C PHE A 117 1.96 7.39 -5.69
N VAL A 118 3.13 8.01 -5.40
CA VAL A 118 3.18 9.40 -4.94
C VAL A 118 2.86 10.36 -6.08
N ARG A 119 3.39 10.10 -7.28
CA ARG A 119 3.03 10.88 -8.49
C ARG A 119 1.53 10.79 -8.80
N GLN A 120 0.92 9.61 -8.66
CA GLN A 120 -0.52 9.41 -8.79
C GLN A 120 -1.29 10.23 -7.74
N SER A 121 -0.90 10.18 -6.46
CA SER A 121 -1.51 11.00 -5.41
C SER A 121 -1.38 12.50 -5.68
N ALA A 122 -0.26 12.94 -6.27
CA ALA A 122 -0.07 14.33 -6.68
C ALA A 122 -1.04 14.74 -7.80
N VAL A 123 -1.23 13.89 -8.82
CA VAL A 123 -2.22 14.12 -9.88
C VAL A 123 -3.65 14.17 -9.31
N ASN A 124 -4.00 13.25 -8.41
CA ASN A 124 -5.28 13.25 -7.73
C ASN A 124 -5.51 14.57 -6.96
N ALA A 125 -4.51 15.00 -6.18
CA ALA A 125 -4.57 16.25 -5.44
C ALA A 125 -4.72 17.47 -6.36
N LEU A 126 -3.95 17.54 -7.45
CA LEU A 126 -4.06 18.58 -8.48
C LEU A 126 -5.45 18.58 -9.12
N GLY A 127 -6.02 17.41 -9.43
CA GLY A 127 -7.37 17.26 -9.98
C GLY A 127 -8.45 17.82 -9.05
N ARG A 128 -8.37 17.48 -7.77
CA ARG A 128 -9.27 17.99 -6.72
C ARG A 128 -9.12 19.50 -6.52
N LEU A 129 -7.91 20.04 -6.62
CA LEU A 129 -7.68 21.49 -6.54
C LEU A 129 -8.18 22.23 -7.80
N ALA A 130 -8.10 21.60 -8.97
CA ALA A 130 -8.52 22.17 -10.25
C ALA A 130 -10.04 22.42 -10.35
N VAL A 131 -10.83 21.77 -9.50
CA VAL A 131 -12.25 22.06 -9.29
C VAL A 131 -12.46 23.52 -8.86
N PHE A 132 -11.57 24.04 -8.02
CA PHE A 132 -11.65 25.40 -7.49
C PHE A 132 -10.96 26.41 -8.41
N ASP A 133 -9.94 25.99 -9.16
CA ASP A 133 -9.17 26.86 -10.04
C ASP A 133 -8.82 26.17 -11.37
N ALA A 134 -9.38 26.66 -12.47
CA ALA A 134 -9.15 26.09 -13.79
C ALA A 134 -7.71 26.27 -14.28
N ASP A 135 -6.94 27.20 -13.71
CA ASP A 135 -5.53 27.42 -14.04
C ASP A 135 -4.65 26.23 -13.57
N VAL A 136 -5.18 25.31 -12.76
CA VAL A 136 -4.52 24.07 -12.34
C VAL A 136 -4.69 22.93 -13.37
N VAL A 137 -5.66 23.02 -14.29
CA VAL A 137 -5.91 22.00 -15.32
C VAL A 137 -4.66 21.61 -16.12
N PRO A 138 -3.76 22.53 -16.55
CA PRO A 138 -2.51 22.15 -17.20
C PRO A 138 -1.62 21.24 -16.35
N ALA A 139 -1.60 21.44 -15.03
CA ALA A 139 -0.82 20.61 -14.11
C ALA A 139 -1.39 19.18 -14.02
N VAL A 140 -2.72 19.03 -14.01
CA VAL A 140 -3.37 17.71 -14.10
C VAL A 140 -3.03 17.04 -15.44
N ALA A 141 -3.09 17.80 -16.53
CA ALA A 141 -2.81 17.29 -17.88
C ALA A 141 -1.35 16.85 -18.07
N ALA A 142 -0.40 17.39 -17.31
CA ALA A 142 0.99 16.92 -17.33
C ALA A 142 1.11 15.44 -16.95
N GLY A 143 0.23 14.93 -16.09
CA GLY A 143 0.21 13.52 -15.69
C GLY A 143 -0.14 12.56 -16.83
N LEU A 144 -0.74 13.03 -17.92
CA LEU A 144 -1.00 12.21 -19.12
C LEU A 144 0.30 11.77 -19.83
N ASP A 145 1.41 12.47 -19.58
CA ASP A 145 2.71 12.15 -20.16
C ASP A 145 3.62 11.37 -19.18
N ASP A 146 3.13 10.96 -18.01
CA ASP A 146 3.91 10.21 -17.01
C ASP A 146 4.43 8.86 -17.55
N PRO A 147 5.65 8.43 -17.21
CA PRO A 147 6.17 7.13 -17.63
C PRO A 147 5.30 5.95 -17.17
N HIS A 148 4.59 6.07 -16.05
CA HIS A 148 3.79 4.99 -15.46
C HIS A 148 2.30 5.10 -15.82
N GLU A 149 1.71 4.02 -16.31
CA GLU A 149 0.34 4.00 -16.83
C GLU A 149 -0.76 4.34 -15.80
N TRP A 150 -0.64 3.91 -14.54
CA TRP A 150 -1.56 4.30 -13.45
C TRP A 150 -1.63 5.81 -13.22
N VAL A 151 -0.50 6.53 -13.34
CA VAL A 151 -0.48 7.99 -13.20
C VAL A 151 -1.20 8.65 -14.37
N ARG A 152 -1.01 8.11 -15.58
CA ARG A 152 -1.69 8.58 -16.78
C ARG A 152 -3.20 8.34 -16.72
N GLY A 153 -3.60 7.16 -16.25
CA GLY A 153 -4.98 6.79 -16.02
C GLY A 153 -5.67 7.68 -14.99
N GLU A 154 -4.98 7.99 -13.89
CA GLU A 154 -5.45 8.96 -12.90
C GLU A 154 -5.61 10.36 -13.50
N ALA A 155 -4.63 10.83 -14.28
CA ALA A 155 -4.72 12.13 -14.96
C ALA A 155 -5.91 12.20 -15.91
N ALA A 156 -6.14 11.14 -16.70
CA ALA A 156 -7.31 11.05 -17.57
C ALA A 156 -8.61 11.07 -16.76
N THR A 157 -8.67 10.33 -15.65
CA THR A 157 -9.83 10.31 -14.74
C THR A 157 -10.12 11.69 -14.17
N GLN A 158 -9.11 12.37 -13.61
CA GLN A 158 -9.27 13.70 -13.03
C GLN A 158 -9.70 14.75 -14.07
N LEU A 159 -9.15 14.70 -15.29
CA LEU A 159 -9.60 15.58 -16.38
C LEU A 159 -11.05 15.29 -16.78
N GLY A 160 -11.46 14.03 -16.79
CA GLY A 160 -12.86 13.62 -16.99
C GLY A 160 -13.79 14.19 -15.92
N VAL A 161 -13.40 14.11 -14.64
CA VAL A 161 -14.15 14.68 -13.50
C VAL A 161 -14.31 16.19 -13.64
N LEU A 162 -13.30 16.90 -14.16
CA LEU A 162 -13.35 18.34 -14.41
C LEU A 162 -14.28 18.72 -15.58
N GLY A 163 -14.63 17.76 -16.44
CA GLY A 163 -15.55 17.91 -17.56
C GLY A 163 -15.15 19.07 -18.47
N GLY A 164 -16.10 19.92 -18.87
CA GLY A 164 -15.83 21.05 -19.76
C GLY A 164 -14.72 22.01 -19.29
N ARG A 165 -14.36 22.05 -17.99
CA ARG A 165 -13.22 22.84 -17.50
C ARG A 165 -11.87 22.33 -18.03
N ALA A 166 -11.82 21.07 -18.44
CA ALA A 166 -10.65 20.41 -19.01
C ALA A 166 -10.66 20.40 -20.56
N GLU A 167 -11.45 21.24 -21.24
CA GLU A 167 -11.51 21.29 -22.71
C GLU A 167 -10.12 21.43 -23.37
N GLN A 168 -9.23 22.22 -22.76
CA GLN A 168 -7.85 22.40 -23.24
C GLN A 168 -7.01 21.10 -23.21
N ALA A 169 -7.43 20.07 -22.47
CA ALA A 169 -6.74 18.78 -22.37
C ALA A 169 -7.17 17.78 -23.46
N LEU A 170 -8.21 18.08 -24.25
CA LEU A 170 -8.68 17.19 -25.34
C LEU A 170 -7.54 16.73 -26.28
N PRO A 171 -6.62 17.60 -26.75
CA PRO A 171 -5.52 17.15 -27.60
C PRO A 171 -4.54 16.21 -26.89
N ALA A 172 -4.35 16.35 -25.57
CA ALA A 172 -3.47 15.50 -24.79
C ALA A 172 -4.11 14.12 -24.55
N LEU A 173 -5.41 14.07 -24.25
CA LEU A 173 -6.17 12.84 -24.13
C LEU A 173 -6.24 12.06 -25.45
N ALA A 174 -6.34 12.75 -26.59
CA ALA A 174 -6.28 12.10 -27.90
C ALA A 174 -4.92 11.44 -28.14
N ARG A 175 -3.80 12.13 -27.81
CA ARG A 175 -2.45 11.55 -27.88
C ARG A 175 -2.27 10.38 -26.93
N LEU A 176 -2.88 10.43 -25.74
CA LEU A 176 -2.85 9.33 -24.78
C LEU A 176 -3.45 8.05 -25.38
N LEU A 177 -4.57 8.14 -26.08
CA LEU A 177 -5.19 7.00 -26.78
C LEU A 177 -4.33 6.44 -27.92
N GLU A 178 -3.61 7.30 -28.64
CA GLU A 178 -2.68 6.87 -29.69
C GLU A 178 -1.48 6.12 -29.10
N ARG A 179 -0.97 6.58 -27.95
CA ARG A 179 0.19 5.94 -27.29
C ARG A 179 -0.19 4.64 -26.59
N ASP A 180 -1.29 4.65 -25.85
CA ASP A 180 -1.64 3.59 -24.89
C ASP A 180 -2.90 2.81 -25.29
N GLY A 181 -3.22 2.79 -26.58
CA GLY A 181 -4.46 2.15 -27.10
C GLY A 181 -4.62 0.66 -26.79
N GLU A 182 -3.55 -0.02 -26.38
CA GLU A 182 -3.57 -1.42 -25.96
C GLU A 182 -3.72 -1.62 -24.44
N ALA A 183 -3.45 -0.59 -23.62
CA ALA A 183 -3.61 -0.64 -22.17
C ALA A 183 -5.09 -0.40 -21.81
N GLU A 184 -5.82 -1.47 -21.46
CA GLU A 184 -7.28 -1.44 -21.30
C GLU A 184 -7.75 -0.36 -20.30
N HIS A 185 -7.07 -0.25 -19.16
CA HIS A 185 -7.39 0.73 -18.11
C HIS A 185 -7.25 2.18 -18.59
N VAL A 186 -6.06 2.56 -19.08
CA VAL A 186 -5.77 3.92 -19.56
C VAL A 186 -6.68 4.29 -20.72
N ARG A 187 -6.91 3.37 -21.66
CA ARG A 187 -7.82 3.57 -22.78
C ARG A 187 -9.24 3.86 -22.31
N SER A 188 -9.77 3.07 -21.36
CA SER A 188 -11.12 3.25 -20.85
C SER A 188 -11.32 4.62 -20.18
N GLN A 189 -10.36 5.05 -19.36
CA GLN A 189 -10.41 6.34 -18.66
C GLN A 189 -10.24 7.51 -19.64
N ALA A 190 -9.32 7.41 -20.60
CA ALA A 190 -9.13 8.44 -21.61
C ALA A 190 -10.36 8.59 -22.53
N MET A 191 -11.01 7.48 -22.90
CA MET A 191 -12.27 7.52 -23.65
C MET A 191 -13.40 8.17 -22.84
N ALA A 192 -13.57 7.78 -21.57
CA ALA A 192 -14.57 8.37 -20.69
C ALA A 192 -14.34 9.88 -20.47
N ALA A 193 -13.08 10.29 -20.34
CA ALA A 193 -12.71 11.70 -20.23
C ALA A 193 -13.05 12.47 -21.51
N LEU A 194 -12.69 11.95 -22.68
CA LEU A 194 -13.02 12.58 -23.97
C LEU A 194 -14.53 12.70 -24.19
N GLU A 195 -15.31 11.69 -23.82
CA GLU A 195 -16.77 11.72 -23.90
C GLU A 195 -17.35 12.80 -22.97
N THR A 196 -16.89 12.84 -21.72
CA THR A 196 -17.37 13.80 -20.72
C THR A 196 -17.03 15.24 -21.08
N ILE A 197 -15.81 15.48 -21.56
CA ILE A 197 -15.34 16.82 -21.96
C ILE A 197 -15.97 17.25 -23.30
N GLY A 198 -16.00 16.35 -24.29
CA GLY A 198 -16.50 16.63 -25.65
C GLY A 198 -18.02 16.66 -25.78
N GLY A 199 -18.74 16.01 -24.87
CA GLY A 199 -20.21 16.02 -24.79
C GLY A 199 -20.82 17.31 -24.24
N GLY A 200 -20.00 18.30 -23.87
CA GLY A 200 -20.47 19.56 -23.28
C GLY A 200 -21.21 19.35 -21.95
N ALA A 201 -20.86 18.29 -21.21
CA ALA A 201 -21.42 18.04 -19.89
C ALA A 201 -21.19 19.29 -19.01
N PRO A 202 -22.22 19.78 -18.30
CA PRO A 202 -22.08 21.00 -17.52
C PRO A 202 -20.95 20.82 -16.50
N ALA A 203 -20.03 21.79 -16.45
CA ALA A 203 -19.09 21.91 -15.35
C ALA A 203 -19.89 21.86 -14.04
N LEU A 204 -19.49 20.99 -13.10
CA LEU A 204 -20.11 20.94 -11.77
C LEU A 204 -20.09 22.37 -11.19
N ARG A 205 -21.28 22.92 -10.94
CA ARG A 205 -21.49 24.28 -10.40
C ARG A 205 -21.34 24.27 -8.88
N LEU A 206 -20.47 25.14 -8.38
CA LEU A 206 -20.01 25.24 -6.97
C LEU A 206 -20.98 25.94 -6.00
N ASP A 207 -22.24 26.17 -6.39
CA ASP A 207 -23.25 26.70 -5.47
C ASP A 207 -23.84 25.56 -4.59
N GLU A 208 -23.59 24.32 -5.00
CA GLU A 208 -23.66 23.12 -4.17
C GLU A 208 -22.23 22.59 -4.01
N PRO A 209 -21.84 22.12 -2.81
CA PRO A 209 -20.52 21.56 -2.59
C PRO A 209 -20.28 20.45 -3.61
N TYR A 210 -19.15 20.52 -4.31
CA TYR A 210 -18.75 19.55 -5.32
C TYR A 210 -18.80 18.14 -4.70
N HIS A 211 -19.85 17.42 -5.06
CA HIS A 211 -20.11 16.04 -4.71
C HIS A 211 -19.41 15.16 -5.76
N SER A 212 -18.11 14.95 -5.61
CA SER A 212 -17.41 13.81 -6.23
C SER A 212 -16.88 12.95 -5.10
N LEU A 213 -17.40 11.73 -5.00
CA LEU A 213 -17.32 10.83 -3.84
C LEU A 213 -18.01 11.39 -2.59
N SER A 214 -19.21 11.93 -2.74
CA SER A 214 -20.08 12.28 -1.61
C SER A 214 -21.12 11.23 -1.25
N GLU A 215 -21.11 10.04 -1.85
CA GLU A 215 -21.53 8.89 -1.04
C GLU A 215 -20.62 8.77 0.20
N ALA A 216 -19.40 9.32 0.13
CA ALA A 216 -18.55 9.57 1.29
C ALA A 216 -18.67 10.95 1.99
N ALA A 217 -19.67 11.78 1.68
CA ALA A 217 -19.88 13.08 2.35
C ALA A 217 -21.31 13.36 2.84
N ASP A 218 -22.26 12.44 2.64
CA ASP A 218 -23.41 12.28 3.55
C ASP A 218 -23.02 11.57 4.88
N ILE A 219 -21.74 11.20 5.01
CA ILE A 219 -21.13 10.59 6.19
C ILE A 219 -21.19 11.51 7.42
N GLY A 220 -21.31 12.82 7.23
CA GLY A 220 -21.54 13.78 8.32
C GLY A 220 -23.01 13.99 8.69
N ARG A 221 -23.96 13.32 8.03
CA ARG A 221 -25.40 13.35 8.34
C ARG A 221 -26.00 11.99 8.66
N PHE A 222 -25.23 10.91 8.60
CA PHE A 222 -25.69 9.61 9.10
C PHE A 222 -25.68 9.61 10.63
N SER A 223 -26.87 9.74 11.21
CA SER A 223 -27.12 9.47 12.61
C SER A 223 -27.76 8.09 12.76
N GLU A 224 -27.73 7.51 13.97
CA GLU A 224 -28.48 6.29 14.29
C GLU A 224 -29.97 6.39 13.91
N ALA A 225 -30.52 7.61 13.81
CA ALA A 225 -31.90 7.85 13.41
C ALA A 225 -32.18 7.61 11.92
N ASP A 226 -31.14 7.58 11.07
CA ASP A 226 -31.22 7.40 9.62
C ASP A 226 -31.11 5.93 9.18
N LEU A 227 -30.85 5.03 10.15
CA LEU A 227 -30.85 3.59 9.91
C LEU A 227 -32.26 3.07 9.63
N PRO A 228 -32.40 2.04 8.75
CA PRO A 228 -33.66 1.31 8.62
C PRO A 228 -34.15 0.88 10.00
N GLY A 229 -35.44 1.07 10.29
CA GLY A 229 -35.99 0.85 11.64
C GLY A 229 -35.72 -0.54 12.20
N GLU A 230 -35.58 -1.55 11.33
CA GLU A 230 -35.24 -2.93 11.67
C GLU A 230 -33.77 -3.09 12.10
N VAL A 231 -32.85 -2.34 11.48
CA VAL A 231 -31.42 -2.30 11.87
C VAL A 231 -31.29 -1.57 13.20
N ARG A 232 -31.96 -0.43 13.38
CA ARG A 232 -31.93 0.31 14.65
C ARG A 232 -32.51 -0.49 15.82
N ALA A 233 -33.61 -1.21 15.60
CA ALA A 233 -34.18 -2.09 16.63
C ALA A 233 -33.21 -3.21 17.06
N ARG A 234 -32.37 -3.72 16.15
CA ARG A 234 -31.33 -4.71 16.48
C ARG A 234 -30.16 -4.09 17.23
N LEU A 235 -29.81 -2.84 16.94
CA LEU A 235 -28.82 -2.09 17.71
C LEU A 235 -29.32 -1.77 19.13
N ASP A 236 -30.58 -1.36 19.28
CA ASP A 236 -31.23 -1.12 20.60
C ASP A 236 -31.31 -2.40 21.46
N GLU A 237 -31.38 -3.58 20.82
CA GLU A 237 -31.39 -4.90 21.46
C GLU A 237 -29.97 -5.47 21.70
N GLU A 238 -28.91 -4.72 21.36
CA GLU A 238 -27.51 -5.16 21.38
C GLU A 238 -27.21 -6.39 20.50
N ASP A 239 -28.05 -6.65 19.49
CA ASP A 239 -27.93 -7.76 18.53
C ASP A 239 -27.22 -7.29 17.24
N PHE A 240 -25.95 -6.94 17.40
CA PHE A 240 -25.12 -6.34 16.35
C PHE A 240 -24.89 -7.25 15.14
N GLY A 241 -24.90 -8.57 15.33
CA GLY A 241 -24.75 -9.54 14.25
C GLY A 241 -25.93 -9.51 13.29
N ALA A 242 -27.16 -9.51 13.81
CA ALA A 242 -28.36 -9.40 12.99
C ALA A 242 -28.51 -8.02 12.33
N ALA A 243 -28.04 -6.95 12.98
CA ALA A 243 -27.99 -5.61 12.39
C ALA A 243 -27.06 -5.55 11.16
N LEU A 244 -25.91 -6.21 11.24
CA LEU A 244 -24.93 -6.36 10.16
C LEU A 244 -25.47 -7.20 8.99
N ASP A 245 -26.07 -8.35 9.28
CA ASP A 245 -26.64 -9.23 8.25
C ASP A 245 -27.72 -8.51 7.43
N LEU A 246 -28.56 -7.68 8.07
CA LEU A 246 -29.59 -6.87 7.40
C LEU A 246 -29.02 -5.79 6.47
N LEU A 247 -27.84 -5.23 6.80
CA LEU A 247 -27.16 -4.25 5.96
C LEU A 247 -26.47 -4.91 4.76
N GLU A 248 -25.91 -6.10 4.95
CA GLU A 248 -25.31 -6.90 3.87
C GLU A 248 -26.35 -7.40 2.85
N GLU A 249 -27.53 -7.83 3.31
CA GLU A 249 -28.62 -8.29 2.45
C GLU A 249 -29.28 -7.15 1.64
N GLY A 250 -29.16 -5.90 2.10
CA GLY A 250 -29.74 -4.71 1.47
C GLY A 250 -29.01 -4.19 0.22
N GLY A 251 -27.81 -4.70 -0.09
CA GLY A 251 -27.09 -4.40 -1.33
C GLY A 251 -26.36 -3.05 -1.39
N THR A 252 -26.12 -2.37 -0.26
CA THR A 252 -25.30 -1.14 -0.20
C THR A 252 -23.80 -1.47 -0.06
N GLY A 253 -23.32 -2.43 -0.85
CA GLY A 253 -21.97 -3.00 -0.79
C GLY A 253 -20.86 -2.10 -1.32
N ASP A 254 -20.78 -0.87 -0.83
CA ASP A 254 -19.60 -0.01 -0.96
C ASP A 254 -18.64 -0.28 0.20
N GLN A 255 -17.35 -0.51 -0.09
CA GLN A 255 -16.30 -0.78 0.89
C GLN A 255 -16.17 0.35 1.93
N ASP A 256 -16.58 1.56 1.57
CA ASP A 256 -16.61 2.70 2.48
C ASP A 256 -17.70 2.52 3.55
N SER A 257 -18.89 2.00 3.22
CA SER A 257 -20.01 1.86 4.16
C SER A 257 -19.71 0.89 5.34
N MET A 258 -18.91 -0.15 5.10
CA MET A 258 -18.47 -1.09 6.15
C MET A 258 -17.33 -0.54 7.01
N PHE A 259 -16.43 0.24 6.42
CA PHE A 259 -15.39 0.97 7.14
C PHE A 259 -16.01 2.00 8.12
N TRP A 260 -17.18 2.56 7.78
CA TRP A 260 -17.89 3.51 8.64
C TRP A 260 -18.71 2.86 9.76
N LEU A 261 -19.28 1.66 9.57
CA LEU A 261 -19.90 0.92 10.68
C LEU A 261 -18.86 0.59 11.78
N TYR A 262 -17.62 0.24 11.37
CA TYR A 262 -16.48 0.06 12.28
C TYR A 262 -16.13 1.33 13.07
N MET A 263 -16.22 2.51 12.43
CA MET A 263 -16.01 3.80 13.12
C MET A 263 -17.16 4.16 14.08
N PHE A 264 -18.41 3.75 13.81
CA PHE A 264 -19.58 4.06 14.64
C PHE A 264 -19.80 3.09 15.81
N THR A 265 -19.59 1.78 15.64
CA THR A 265 -19.78 0.80 16.73
C THR A 265 -18.58 0.72 17.68
N GLY A 266 -17.41 1.22 17.28
CA GLY A 266 -16.21 1.28 18.12
C GLY A 266 -16.30 2.29 19.28
N ALA A 267 -17.33 3.15 19.32
CA ALA A 267 -17.37 4.32 20.20
C ALA A 267 -18.23 4.19 21.46
N ARG A 268 -18.87 3.05 21.75
CA ARG A 268 -19.60 2.86 23.02
C ARG A 268 -19.29 1.53 23.68
N GLU A 269 -18.33 1.59 24.60
CA GLU A 269 -18.22 0.72 25.77
C GLU A 269 -17.96 -0.78 25.54
N PHE A 270 -16.85 -1.23 24.92
CA PHE A 270 -16.47 -2.63 25.13
C PHE A 270 -14.96 -2.90 25.15
N GLU A 271 -14.47 -3.26 26.34
CA GLU A 271 -13.28 -4.09 26.57
C GLU A 271 -13.51 -5.51 26.00
N LEU A 272 -13.57 -5.71 24.68
CA LEU A 272 -13.86 -7.03 24.11
C LEU A 272 -12.76 -7.63 23.23
N PRO A 273 -12.32 -8.87 23.53
CA PRO A 273 -11.52 -9.75 22.66
C PRO A 273 -12.17 -10.09 21.30
N GLU A 274 -13.35 -9.56 20.97
CA GLU A 274 -13.97 -9.67 19.64
C GLU A 274 -13.54 -8.57 18.65
N ALA A 275 -13.09 -7.39 19.09
CA ALA A 275 -12.61 -6.33 18.18
C ALA A 275 -11.32 -6.76 17.44
N GLY A 276 -10.44 -7.49 18.12
CA GLY A 276 -9.31 -8.19 17.49
C GLY A 276 -9.76 -9.22 16.45
N ARG A 277 -10.88 -9.93 16.70
CA ARG A 277 -11.46 -10.88 15.73
C ARG A 277 -12.13 -10.19 14.54
N TYR A 278 -12.65 -8.97 14.70
CA TYR A 278 -13.19 -8.16 13.60
C TYR A 278 -12.08 -7.49 12.78
N TYR A 279 -11.02 -6.97 13.39
CA TYR A 279 -9.84 -6.49 12.65
C TYR A 279 -9.17 -7.65 11.91
N GLU A 280 -9.08 -8.83 12.54
CA GLU A 280 -8.71 -10.06 11.84
C GLU A 280 -9.68 -10.35 10.68
N ARG A 281 -10.99 -10.24 10.88
CA ARG A 281 -11.99 -10.51 9.82
C ARG A 281 -12.01 -9.45 8.69
N TYR A 282 -11.76 -8.18 8.98
CA TYR A 282 -11.65 -7.07 8.01
C TYR A 282 -10.39 -7.21 7.15
N LEU A 283 -9.27 -7.59 7.78
CA LEU A 283 -8.07 -8.01 7.08
C LEU A 283 -8.31 -9.28 6.24
N GLU A 284 -9.17 -10.20 6.68
CA GLU A 284 -9.60 -11.37 5.91
C GLU A 284 -10.50 -11.04 4.72
N THR A 285 -11.39 -10.04 4.81
CA THR A 285 -12.32 -9.63 3.74
C THR A 285 -11.72 -8.63 2.76
N SER A 286 -10.76 -7.79 3.17
CA SER A 286 -9.94 -6.93 2.29
C SER A 286 -8.86 -7.69 1.52
N GLY A 287 -8.63 -8.97 1.86
CA GLY A 287 -7.66 -9.84 1.21
C GLY A 287 -6.18 -9.53 1.51
N LEU A 288 -5.83 -8.32 1.96
CA LEU A 288 -4.45 -7.88 2.21
C LEU A 288 -3.93 -8.27 3.59
N GLY A 289 -4.72 -8.08 4.66
CA GLY A 289 -4.24 -8.45 6.00
C GLY A 289 -4.40 -9.93 6.35
N GLY A 290 -5.35 -10.63 5.72
CA GLY A 290 -5.46 -12.08 5.79
C GLY A 290 -4.30 -12.74 5.03
N PHE A 291 -3.86 -12.12 3.93
CA PHE A 291 -2.65 -12.53 3.23
C PHE A 291 -1.43 -12.39 4.13
N GLN A 292 -1.22 -11.21 4.72
CA GLN A 292 -0.09 -10.98 5.63
C GLN A 292 -0.07 -12.03 6.75
N ARG A 293 -1.18 -12.24 7.47
CA ARG A 293 -1.22 -13.26 8.53
C ARG A 293 -1.01 -14.69 8.03
N GLU A 294 -1.58 -15.06 6.89
CA GLU A 294 -1.43 -16.41 6.35
C GLU A 294 -0.01 -16.67 5.84
N MET A 295 0.61 -15.65 5.25
CA MET A 295 2.01 -15.63 4.82
C MET A 295 2.93 -15.72 6.03
N GLU A 296 2.77 -14.87 7.05
CA GLU A 296 3.57 -14.91 8.29
C GLU A 296 3.39 -16.25 9.03
N ALA A 297 2.16 -16.76 9.12
CA ALA A 297 1.89 -18.07 9.69
C ALA A 297 2.47 -19.23 8.85
N ALA A 298 2.71 -19.02 7.56
CA ALA A 298 3.45 -19.97 6.73
C ALA A 298 4.96 -19.85 7.00
N VAL A 299 5.53 -18.65 6.85
CA VAL A 299 6.97 -18.35 6.90
C VAL A 299 7.54 -18.57 8.30
N TYR A 300 6.91 -18.03 9.36
CA TYR A 300 7.44 -18.06 10.73
C TYR A 300 7.00 -19.27 11.56
N SER A 301 6.48 -20.33 10.93
CA SER A 301 6.09 -21.57 11.62
C SER A 301 7.01 -22.74 11.27
N ASN A 302 6.98 -23.83 12.04
CA ASN A 302 7.78 -25.04 11.76
C ASN A 302 7.29 -25.86 10.55
N ARG A 303 6.51 -25.28 9.64
CA ARG A 303 6.06 -25.94 8.40
C ARG A 303 7.23 -26.17 7.45
N THR A 304 7.15 -27.21 6.63
CA THR A 304 8.02 -27.31 5.46
C THR A 304 7.63 -26.26 4.41
N VAL A 305 8.53 -25.94 3.47
CA VAL A 305 8.23 -25.02 2.35
C VAL A 305 6.98 -25.48 1.59
N VAL A 306 6.86 -26.78 1.31
CA VAL A 306 5.68 -27.37 0.65
C VAL A 306 4.40 -27.14 1.48
N GLN A 307 4.46 -27.31 2.80
CA GLN A 307 3.29 -27.11 3.67
C GLN A 307 2.89 -25.63 3.75
N GLY A 308 3.87 -24.71 3.79
CA GLY A 308 3.65 -23.27 3.75
C GLY A 308 3.03 -22.84 2.42
N MET A 309 3.58 -23.30 1.30
CA MET A 309 3.02 -23.03 -0.03
C MET A 309 1.59 -23.55 -0.17
N ARG A 310 1.31 -24.78 0.30
CA ARG A 310 -0.07 -25.30 0.31
C ARG A 310 -1.01 -24.51 1.22
N ARG A 311 -0.52 -23.85 2.26
CA ARG A 311 -1.34 -22.97 3.11
C ARG A 311 -1.74 -21.72 2.33
N ILE A 312 -0.78 -21.04 1.72
CA ILE A 312 -1.06 -19.80 1.01
C ILE A 312 -1.90 -20.04 -0.26
N VAL A 313 -1.63 -21.11 -1.02
CA VAL A 313 -2.44 -21.46 -2.19
C VAL A 313 -3.89 -21.79 -1.80
N ARG A 314 -4.11 -22.45 -0.64
CA ARG A 314 -5.47 -22.68 -0.12
C ARG A 314 -6.16 -21.39 0.27
N TYR A 315 -5.42 -20.48 0.91
CA TYR A 315 -5.95 -19.17 1.28
C TYR A 315 -6.33 -18.38 0.03
N CYS A 316 -5.43 -18.22 -0.94
CA CYS A 316 -5.72 -17.49 -2.16
C CYS A 316 -6.86 -18.12 -2.96
N ALA A 317 -6.93 -19.46 -3.06
CA ALA A 317 -8.06 -20.15 -3.71
C ALA A 317 -9.39 -20.01 -2.95
N LYS A 318 -9.34 -19.72 -1.65
CA LYS A 318 -10.54 -19.41 -0.85
C LYS A 318 -10.99 -17.98 -1.08
N VAL A 319 -10.04 -17.03 -1.11
CA VAL A 319 -10.31 -15.60 -1.31
C VAL A 319 -10.77 -15.30 -2.73
N ASN A 320 -10.13 -15.92 -3.72
CA ASN A 320 -10.46 -15.73 -5.14
C ASN A 320 -10.65 -17.09 -5.83
N PRO A 321 -11.83 -17.73 -5.73
CA PRO A 321 -12.02 -19.09 -6.22
C PRO A 321 -11.85 -19.25 -7.73
N ASP A 322 -10.81 -20.01 -8.13
CA ASP A 322 -10.53 -20.33 -9.53
C ASP A 322 -9.90 -21.74 -9.67
N PRO A 323 -10.28 -22.56 -10.66
CA PRO A 323 -9.68 -23.88 -10.85
C PRO A 323 -8.17 -23.85 -11.14
N ARG A 324 -7.61 -22.75 -11.65
CA ARG A 324 -6.19 -22.59 -11.98
C ARG A 324 -5.29 -22.62 -10.75
N TRP A 325 -5.79 -22.30 -9.55
CA TRP A 325 -5.03 -22.49 -8.30
C TRP A 325 -4.54 -23.92 -8.08
N LYS A 326 -5.18 -24.92 -8.73
CA LYS A 326 -4.75 -26.33 -8.68
C LYS A 326 -3.36 -26.54 -9.29
N ALA A 327 -2.90 -25.66 -10.19
CA ALA A 327 -1.58 -25.76 -10.79
C ALA A 327 -0.46 -25.65 -9.74
N PHE A 328 -0.62 -24.76 -8.76
CA PHE A 328 0.43 -24.51 -7.75
C PHE A 328 0.63 -25.67 -6.76
N TYR A 329 -0.30 -26.63 -6.67
CA TYR A 329 -0.08 -27.85 -5.88
C TYR A 329 0.90 -28.83 -6.55
N LYS A 330 1.24 -28.60 -7.83
CA LYS A 330 2.16 -29.42 -8.62
C LYS A 330 3.56 -28.82 -8.74
N LEU A 331 3.83 -27.68 -8.10
CA LEU A 331 5.16 -27.08 -8.07
C LEU A 331 6.18 -28.06 -7.48
N ASP A 332 7.30 -28.26 -8.18
CA ASP A 332 8.40 -29.10 -7.72
C ASP A 332 9.32 -28.33 -6.76
N VAL A 333 8.76 -28.02 -5.58
CA VAL A 333 9.41 -27.21 -4.55
C VAL A 333 10.69 -27.88 -4.04
N GLU A 334 10.72 -29.21 -3.94
CA GLU A 334 11.89 -29.92 -3.39
C GLU A 334 13.07 -29.92 -4.35
N ASP A 335 12.83 -30.06 -5.66
CA ASP A 335 13.90 -29.91 -6.65
C ASP A 335 14.44 -28.49 -6.70
N ASP A 336 13.54 -27.51 -6.65
CA ASP A 336 13.94 -26.11 -6.69
C ASP A 336 14.77 -25.71 -5.46
N LEU A 337 14.39 -26.15 -4.26
CA LEU A 337 15.19 -25.89 -3.04
C LEU A 337 16.61 -26.49 -3.14
N ARG A 338 16.78 -27.67 -3.75
CA ARG A 338 18.13 -28.24 -3.98
C ARG A 338 18.94 -27.39 -4.95
N ARG A 339 18.30 -26.83 -5.98
CA ARG A 339 18.95 -25.90 -6.92
C ARG A 339 19.33 -24.59 -6.23
N LEU A 340 18.42 -24.02 -5.45
CA LEU A 340 18.66 -22.81 -4.66
C LEU A 340 19.80 -23.01 -3.66
N GLN A 341 19.88 -24.18 -3.00
CA GLN A 341 21.01 -24.50 -2.13
C GLN A 341 22.34 -24.48 -2.89
N GLY A 342 22.42 -25.24 -4.00
CA GLY A 342 23.65 -25.31 -4.80
C GLY A 342 24.03 -23.97 -5.43
N TRP A 343 23.04 -23.17 -5.83
CA TRP A 343 23.24 -21.80 -6.30
C TRP A 343 23.85 -20.93 -5.19
N LEU A 344 23.23 -20.89 -4.01
CA LEU A 344 23.68 -20.04 -2.91
C LEU A 344 25.06 -20.46 -2.39
N GLU A 345 25.31 -21.76 -2.21
CA GLU A 345 26.63 -22.28 -1.85
C GLU A 345 27.70 -21.90 -2.89
N GLY A 346 27.36 -21.98 -4.18
CA GLY A 346 28.23 -21.57 -5.27
C GLY A 346 28.56 -20.08 -5.22
N VAL A 347 27.55 -19.22 -5.05
CA VAL A 347 27.73 -17.77 -4.92
C VAL A 347 28.61 -17.41 -3.73
N LEU A 348 28.33 -17.99 -2.56
CA LEU A 348 29.06 -17.70 -1.32
C LEU A 348 30.49 -18.26 -1.34
N THR A 349 30.74 -19.35 -2.06
CA THR A 349 32.08 -19.91 -2.23
C THR A 349 32.92 -19.07 -3.19
N ASP A 350 32.34 -18.66 -4.32
CA ASP A 350 33.05 -17.91 -5.36
C ASP A 350 33.31 -16.46 -4.93
N GLU A 351 32.32 -15.80 -4.32
CA GLU A 351 32.35 -14.36 -4.01
C GLU A 351 31.76 -14.10 -2.61
N PRO A 352 32.35 -14.57 -1.51
CA PRO A 352 31.77 -14.48 -0.16
C PRO A 352 31.48 -13.03 0.27
N PRO A 353 30.38 -12.78 1.00
CA PRO A 353 30.06 -11.46 1.48
C PRO A 353 31.10 -11.00 2.52
N PRO A 354 31.69 -9.79 2.38
CA PRO A 354 32.64 -9.28 3.36
C PRO A 354 32.03 -9.20 4.77
N ALA A 355 32.86 -9.35 5.82
CA ALA A 355 32.41 -9.26 7.21
C ALA A 355 31.77 -7.91 7.60
N ALA A 356 32.02 -6.85 6.82
CA ALA A 356 31.41 -5.54 6.99
C ALA A 356 29.96 -5.45 6.49
N ILE A 357 29.56 -6.40 5.64
CA ILE A 357 28.17 -6.57 5.21
C ILE A 357 27.46 -7.29 6.36
N THR A 358 26.37 -6.72 6.86
CA THR A 358 25.63 -7.25 8.03
C THR A 358 24.16 -7.51 7.71
N GLY A 359 23.68 -7.12 6.53
CA GLY A 359 22.39 -7.52 5.97
C GLY A 359 22.57 -8.32 4.69
N LEU A 360 21.81 -9.40 4.53
CA LEU A 360 21.64 -10.14 3.28
C LEU A 360 20.22 -9.91 2.77
N TRP A 361 20.15 -9.38 1.55
CA TRP A 361 18.92 -9.15 0.82
C TRP A 361 18.70 -10.28 -0.18
N PHE A 362 17.56 -10.93 -0.09
CA PHE A 362 17.07 -11.87 -1.09
C PHE A 362 15.98 -11.17 -1.90
N GLY A 363 16.38 -10.48 -2.95
CA GLY A 363 15.46 -9.69 -3.76
C GLY A 363 14.64 -10.57 -4.69
N LEU A 364 13.37 -10.25 -4.81
CA LEU A 364 12.44 -10.79 -5.80
C LEU A 364 12.30 -9.75 -6.91
N VAL A 365 12.56 -10.18 -8.14
CA VAL A 365 12.46 -9.31 -9.32
C VAL A 365 11.39 -9.88 -10.25
N ASN A 366 10.62 -9.01 -10.89
CA ASN A 366 9.58 -9.35 -11.87
C ASN A 366 9.99 -9.03 -13.34
N LEU A 367 11.26 -8.62 -13.56
CA LEU A 367 11.84 -8.27 -14.85
C LEU A 367 13.26 -8.85 -14.97
N ASP A 368 13.54 -9.63 -16.01
CA ASP A 368 14.92 -10.06 -16.28
C ASP A 368 15.77 -8.92 -16.87
N ARG A 369 17.08 -9.21 -17.05
CA ARG A 369 18.05 -8.27 -17.64
C ARG A 369 17.76 -7.91 -19.11
N ASP A 370 16.92 -8.69 -19.77
CA ASP A 370 16.53 -8.50 -21.17
C ASP A 370 15.16 -7.81 -21.29
N GLY A 371 14.53 -7.46 -20.16
CA GLY A 371 13.25 -6.76 -20.09
C GLY A 371 12.02 -7.65 -20.21
N ASN A 372 12.16 -8.98 -20.10
CA ASN A 372 11.02 -9.88 -20.07
C ASN A 372 10.44 -9.94 -18.65
N GLN A 373 9.10 -9.98 -18.56
CA GLN A 373 8.42 -10.25 -17.29
C GLN A 373 8.74 -11.67 -16.81
N THR A 374 9.42 -11.77 -15.67
CA THR A 374 9.74 -13.04 -15.00
C THR A 374 9.90 -12.81 -13.52
N LEU A 375 9.45 -13.76 -12.70
CA LEU A 375 9.69 -13.76 -11.26
C LEU A 375 10.95 -14.60 -10.95
N ASP A 376 11.98 -14.00 -10.36
CA ASP A 376 13.17 -14.72 -9.88
C ASP A 376 13.72 -14.15 -8.57
N MET A 377 14.60 -14.90 -7.91
CA MET A 377 15.31 -14.51 -6.69
C MET A 377 16.75 -14.15 -7.01
N TYR A 378 17.26 -13.10 -6.38
CA TYR A 378 18.68 -12.79 -6.37
C TYR A 378 19.20 -12.47 -4.96
N ILE A 379 20.52 -12.51 -4.78
CA ILE A 379 21.17 -12.14 -3.51
C ILE A 379 22.06 -10.89 -3.64
N ALA A 380 21.92 -9.99 -2.68
CA ALA A 380 22.79 -8.84 -2.47
C ALA A 380 23.05 -8.61 -0.98
N GLY A 381 23.88 -7.63 -0.64
CA GLY A 381 24.17 -7.33 0.75
C GLY A 381 24.64 -5.91 1.00
N GLU A 382 24.28 -5.42 2.18
CA GLU A 382 24.63 -4.10 2.66
C GLU A 382 25.13 -4.12 4.11
N ARG A 383 25.82 -3.05 4.50
CA ARG A 383 26.00 -2.73 5.91
C ARG A 383 24.65 -2.28 6.47
N HIS A 384 24.12 -3.08 7.36
CA HIS A 384 22.83 -2.86 7.99
C HIS A 384 23.00 -2.45 9.45
N GLN A 385 22.17 -1.52 9.92
CA GLN A 385 22.20 -1.00 11.30
C GLN A 385 21.61 -2.03 12.29
N SER A 386 21.67 -1.74 13.58
CA SER A 386 21.24 -2.66 14.66
C SER A 386 19.73 -2.93 14.71
N ASP A 387 18.91 -2.17 13.99
CA ASP A 387 17.47 -2.39 13.90
C ASP A 387 17.16 -3.45 12.82
N PRO A 388 16.68 -4.65 13.18
CA PRO A 388 16.39 -5.72 12.23
C PRO A 388 15.13 -5.50 11.39
N THR A 389 14.34 -4.46 11.71
CA THR A 389 13.09 -4.07 11.03
C THR A 389 13.30 -2.94 10.02
N ALA A 390 14.51 -2.40 9.92
CA ALA A 390 14.87 -1.52 8.81
C ALA A 390 15.10 -2.35 7.54
N GLN A 391 14.76 -1.82 6.37
CA GLN A 391 14.98 -2.55 5.11
C GLN A 391 16.47 -2.63 4.75
N VAL A 392 16.90 -3.79 4.26
CA VAL A 392 18.23 -4.03 3.68
C VAL A 392 18.10 -3.83 2.17
N ILE A 393 18.36 -2.62 1.67
CA ILE A 393 18.43 -2.34 0.22
C ILE A 393 19.81 -1.74 -0.07
N GLY A 394 20.69 -2.52 -0.71
CA GLY A 394 21.97 -1.97 -1.11
C GLY A 394 22.88 -2.91 -1.88
N GLY A 395 23.61 -2.31 -2.83
CA GLY A 395 24.55 -2.96 -3.74
C GLY A 395 26.00 -2.99 -3.27
N SER A 396 26.26 -2.80 -1.97
CA SER A 396 27.64 -2.76 -1.44
C SER A 396 28.38 -4.08 -1.65
N TRP A 397 27.65 -5.20 -1.68
CA TRP A 397 28.09 -6.49 -2.19
C TRP A 397 27.04 -7.04 -3.14
N GLN A 398 27.43 -7.22 -4.41
CA GLN A 398 26.62 -7.81 -5.47
C GLN A 398 27.47 -8.86 -6.20
N PRO A 399 27.25 -10.16 -5.96
CA PRO A 399 28.01 -11.19 -6.63
C PRO A 399 27.63 -11.27 -8.11
N ARG A 400 28.58 -11.63 -8.98
CA ARG A 400 28.31 -11.68 -10.44
C ARG A 400 27.22 -12.69 -10.82
N ARG A 401 27.06 -13.76 -10.04
CA ARG A 401 26.03 -14.81 -10.22
C ARG A 401 24.88 -14.65 -9.22
N ALA A 402 24.45 -13.40 -9.01
CA ALA A 402 23.44 -13.07 -8.02
C ALA A 402 22.07 -13.73 -8.26
N TYR A 403 21.70 -14.15 -9.47
CA TYR A 403 20.36 -14.64 -9.79
C TYR A 403 20.27 -16.17 -9.70
N ALA A 404 19.18 -16.65 -9.10
CA ALA A 404 18.99 -18.05 -8.76
C ALA A 404 18.42 -18.89 -9.91
N ASN A 405 17.65 -18.29 -10.82
CA ASN A 405 16.87 -18.97 -11.85
C ASN A 405 15.93 -20.03 -11.23
N SER A 406 15.12 -19.60 -10.25
CA SER A 406 14.17 -20.46 -9.55
C SER A 406 13.08 -20.94 -10.51
N HIS A 407 12.96 -22.26 -10.65
CA HIS A 407 11.89 -22.86 -11.44
C HIS A 407 10.52 -22.70 -10.78
N VAL A 408 10.45 -22.59 -9.45
CA VAL A 408 9.17 -22.35 -8.77
C VAL A 408 8.68 -20.93 -9.01
N LEU A 409 9.56 -19.93 -8.89
CA LEU A 409 9.21 -18.54 -9.15
C LEU A 409 8.88 -18.32 -10.63
N ASP A 410 9.65 -18.90 -11.55
CA ASP A 410 9.35 -18.91 -12.99
C ASP A 410 7.96 -19.51 -13.29
N ARG A 411 7.62 -20.65 -12.70
CA ARG A 411 6.28 -21.25 -12.83
C ARG A 411 5.16 -20.44 -12.19
N ILE A 412 5.46 -19.68 -11.15
CA ILE A 412 4.50 -18.73 -10.57
C ILE A 412 4.25 -17.62 -11.59
N ALA A 413 5.31 -17.02 -12.15
CA ALA A 413 5.23 -15.98 -13.16
C ALA A 413 4.48 -16.45 -14.42
N GLU A 414 4.84 -17.60 -15.01
CA GLU A 414 4.15 -18.13 -16.19
C GLU A 414 2.64 -18.36 -15.96
N ALA A 415 2.25 -18.70 -14.72
CA ALA A 415 0.85 -18.93 -14.38
C ALA A 415 0.06 -17.63 -14.19
N THR A 416 0.76 -16.50 -13.98
CA THR A 416 0.18 -15.18 -13.69
C THR A 416 0.33 -14.19 -14.85
N SER A 417 1.34 -14.37 -15.70
CA SER A 417 1.74 -13.51 -16.83
C SER A 417 0.72 -13.36 -17.96
N LEU A 418 -0.49 -13.92 -17.81
CA LEU A 418 -1.52 -13.89 -18.85
C LEU A 418 -2.69 -12.96 -18.55
N HIS A 419 -2.99 -12.57 -17.30
CA HIS A 419 -4.24 -11.84 -17.01
C HIS A 419 -4.08 -10.76 -15.92
N ASP A 420 -3.86 -9.52 -16.34
CA ASP A 420 -4.20 -8.35 -15.52
C ASP A 420 -5.71 -8.37 -15.23
N GLY A 421 -6.09 -8.31 -13.96
CA GLY A 421 -7.49 -8.30 -13.51
C GLY A 421 -8.20 -9.66 -13.45
N GLY A 422 -7.49 -10.78 -13.67
CA GLY A 422 -8.05 -12.12 -13.52
C GLY A 422 -8.08 -12.64 -12.07
N PRO A 423 -8.75 -13.77 -11.79
CA PRO A 423 -8.77 -14.44 -10.47
C PRO A 423 -7.40 -14.80 -9.83
N LEU A 424 -6.31 -14.59 -10.55
CA LEU A 424 -4.92 -14.82 -10.15
C LEU A 424 -4.07 -13.54 -10.17
N GLY A 425 -4.68 -12.35 -10.35
CA GLY A 425 -3.98 -11.11 -10.67
C GLY A 425 -2.96 -10.64 -9.63
N ASP A 426 -3.04 -11.12 -8.38
CA ASP A 426 -2.07 -10.85 -7.32
C ASP A 426 -1.32 -12.10 -6.84
N ALA A 427 -1.50 -13.23 -7.53
CA ALA A 427 -0.89 -14.51 -7.14
C ALA A 427 0.64 -14.45 -7.26
N GLU A 428 1.19 -13.68 -8.19
CA GLU A 428 2.63 -13.51 -8.37
C GLU A 428 3.24 -12.86 -7.13
N TYR A 429 2.65 -11.75 -6.69
CA TYR A 429 3.02 -11.05 -5.47
C TYR A 429 2.84 -11.95 -4.24
N ARG A 430 1.65 -12.55 -4.06
CA ARG A 430 1.33 -13.33 -2.86
C ARG A 430 2.14 -14.62 -2.74
N LEU A 431 2.23 -15.39 -3.83
CA LEU A 431 2.96 -16.66 -3.85
C LEU A 431 4.46 -16.43 -3.92
N GLY A 432 4.91 -15.40 -4.65
CA GLY A 432 6.31 -15.02 -4.75
C GLY A 432 6.91 -14.65 -3.39
N LEU A 433 6.29 -13.70 -2.69
CA LEU A 433 6.75 -13.27 -1.36
C LEU A 433 6.72 -14.42 -0.35
N THR A 434 5.66 -15.23 -0.36
CA THR A 434 5.55 -16.38 0.56
C THR A 434 6.59 -17.47 0.25
N TYR A 435 6.79 -17.79 -1.03
CA TYR A 435 7.80 -18.77 -1.44
C TYR A 435 9.19 -18.27 -1.08
N GLY A 436 9.50 -17.01 -1.39
CA GLY A 436 10.76 -16.35 -1.04
C GLY A 436 11.06 -16.48 0.45
N GLY A 437 10.12 -16.11 1.32
CA GLY A 437 10.31 -16.23 2.77
C GLY A 437 10.52 -17.66 3.25
N LEU A 438 9.74 -18.61 2.74
CA LEU A 438 9.89 -20.02 3.08
C LEU A 438 11.23 -20.59 2.59
N ALA A 439 11.66 -20.22 1.38
CA ALA A 439 12.89 -20.66 0.76
C ALA A 439 14.12 -20.08 1.47
N VAL A 440 14.15 -18.77 1.73
CA VAL A 440 15.27 -18.12 2.45
C VAL A 440 15.42 -18.67 3.86
N ARG A 441 14.31 -18.89 4.57
CA ARG A 441 14.34 -19.57 5.87
C ARG A 441 14.90 -20.98 5.78
N TRP A 442 14.50 -21.74 4.77
CA TRP A 442 15.01 -23.10 4.57
C TRP A 442 16.51 -23.08 4.23
N LEU A 443 16.95 -22.15 3.36
CA LEU A 443 18.35 -21.95 2.98
C LEU A 443 19.20 -21.57 4.19
N ALA A 444 18.71 -20.72 5.09
CA ALA A 444 19.39 -20.35 6.33
C ALA A 444 19.67 -21.57 7.25
N ALA A 445 18.90 -22.65 7.12
CA ALA A 445 19.12 -23.90 7.84
C ALA A 445 19.89 -24.96 7.03
N ALA A 446 19.84 -24.90 5.69
CA ALA A 446 20.42 -25.91 4.79
C ALA A 446 21.85 -25.59 4.36
N VAL A 447 22.19 -24.31 4.20
CA VAL A 447 23.52 -23.83 3.81
C VAL A 447 24.41 -23.69 5.05
N ASP A 448 25.70 -23.98 4.90
CA ASP A 448 26.70 -23.81 5.97
C ASP A 448 26.68 -22.36 6.50
N SER A 449 26.47 -22.21 7.81
CA SER A 449 26.40 -20.91 8.45
C SER A 449 27.72 -20.13 8.36
N ASP A 450 28.87 -20.79 8.26
CA ASP A 450 30.14 -20.09 8.05
C ASP A 450 30.23 -19.45 6.66
N LEU A 451 29.61 -20.06 5.62
CA LEU A 451 29.50 -19.45 4.28
C LEU A 451 28.57 -18.23 4.30
N LEU A 452 27.41 -18.37 4.93
CA LEU A 452 26.44 -17.27 5.06
C LEU A 452 27.02 -16.10 5.86
N LEU A 453 27.72 -16.38 6.95
CA LEU A 453 28.29 -15.34 7.82
C LEU A 453 29.50 -14.65 7.19
N GLY A 454 30.33 -15.33 6.40
CA GLY A 454 31.48 -14.71 5.73
C GLY A 454 32.43 -13.98 6.70
N GLY A 455 32.53 -14.46 7.94
CA GLY A 455 33.32 -13.86 9.02
C GLY A 455 32.62 -12.76 9.83
N ALA A 456 31.37 -12.39 9.50
CA ALA A 456 30.54 -11.54 10.36
C ALA A 456 30.05 -12.32 11.60
N PRO A 457 29.91 -11.68 12.77
CA PRO A 457 29.35 -12.35 13.96
C PRO A 457 27.87 -12.69 13.81
N GLN A 458 27.13 -11.87 13.05
CA GLN A 458 25.72 -12.05 12.75
C GLN A 458 25.34 -11.35 11.45
N ARG A 459 24.25 -11.80 10.82
CA ARG A 459 23.64 -11.13 9.66
C ARG A 459 22.12 -11.11 9.75
N VAL A 460 21.50 -9.97 9.47
CA VAL A 460 20.06 -9.89 9.24
C VAL A 460 19.77 -10.44 7.84
N MET A 461 18.73 -11.26 7.71
CA MET A 461 18.27 -11.82 6.45
C MET A 461 16.87 -11.31 6.14
N GLN A 462 16.67 -10.81 4.93
CA GLN A 462 15.39 -10.25 4.49
C GLN A 462 15.09 -10.72 3.07
N VAL A 463 13.81 -10.77 2.73
CA VAL A 463 13.33 -11.10 1.38
C VAL A 463 12.23 -10.14 0.99
N GLY A 464 12.16 -9.74 -0.27
CA GLY A 464 11.09 -8.87 -0.74
C GLY A 464 11.27 -8.42 -2.17
N PHE A 465 10.29 -7.71 -2.69
CA PHE A 465 10.36 -7.08 -4.01
C PHE A 465 11.18 -5.79 -3.93
N ASP A 466 12.03 -5.54 -4.93
CA ASP A 466 12.91 -4.36 -4.94
C ASP A 466 12.15 -3.03 -4.90
N GLU A 467 10.94 -3.00 -5.46
CA GLU A 467 10.04 -1.84 -5.50
C GLU A 467 8.76 -2.05 -4.66
N GLY A 468 8.74 -3.05 -3.78
CA GLY A 468 7.51 -3.46 -3.09
C GLY A 468 7.71 -3.99 -1.67
N ASP A 469 6.77 -4.80 -1.23
CA ASP A 469 6.77 -5.33 0.14
C ASP A 469 7.91 -6.33 0.38
N TRP A 470 8.32 -6.38 1.63
CA TRP A 470 9.41 -7.22 2.11
C TRP A 470 9.11 -7.70 3.51
N ILE A 471 9.78 -8.78 3.92
CA ILE A 471 9.62 -9.38 5.24
C ILE A 471 10.98 -9.70 5.86
N PRO A 472 11.16 -9.45 7.17
CA PRO A 472 12.36 -9.85 7.88
C PRO A 472 12.33 -11.35 8.19
N ILE A 473 13.35 -12.09 7.79
CA ILE A 473 13.43 -13.53 8.08
C ILE A 473 14.00 -13.79 9.47
N GLY A 474 15.04 -13.05 9.83
CA GLY A 474 15.70 -13.24 11.12
C GLY A 474 17.14 -12.74 11.15
N THR A 475 17.75 -12.82 12.32
CA THR A 475 19.19 -12.66 12.49
C THR A 475 19.85 -14.03 12.55
N LEU A 476 20.73 -14.30 11.59
CA LEU A 476 21.58 -15.48 11.56
C LEU A 476 22.82 -15.25 12.41
N THR A 477 23.10 -16.19 13.31
CA THR A 477 24.37 -16.30 14.05
C THR A 477 24.95 -17.70 13.86
N ARG A 478 26.09 -18.00 14.50
CA ARG A 478 26.66 -19.35 14.50
C ARG A 478 25.77 -20.37 15.22
N GLU A 479 24.94 -19.91 16.15
CA GLU A 479 23.98 -20.73 16.88
C GLU A 479 22.71 -21.04 16.07
N GLY A 480 22.51 -20.36 14.94
CA GLY A 480 21.38 -20.54 14.03
C GLY A 480 20.62 -19.25 13.75
N LEU A 481 19.47 -19.38 13.08
CA LEU A 481 18.60 -18.26 12.73
C LEU A 481 17.62 -17.95 13.87
N ALA A 482 17.66 -16.73 14.40
CA ALA A 482 16.66 -16.19 15.31
C ALA A 482 15.63 -15.36 14.52
N PHE A 483 14.36 -15.79 14.53
CA PHE A 483 13.29 -15.14 13.78
C PHE A 483 12.94 -13.75 14.32
N HIS A 484 12.74 -12.81 13.41
CA HIS A 484 12.04 -11.55 13.70
C HIS A 484 10.61 -11.73 13.26
N LYS A 485 9.66 -11.64 14.19
CA LYS A 485 8.25 -11.50 13.83
C LYS A 485 7.99 -10.00 13.71
N THR A 486 7.44 -9.59 12.58
CA THR A 486 6.81 -8.28 12.41
C THR A 486 5.57 -8.15 13.27
#